data_AF-A0A6G7K9Y8-F1
#
_entry.id   AF-A0A6G7K9Y8-F1
#
_cell.length_a   1.000
_cell.length_b   1.000
_cell.length_c   1.000
_cell.angle_alpha   90.00
_cell.angle_beta   90.00
_cell.angle_gamma   90.00
#
_symmetry.space_group_name_H-M   'P 1'
#
loop_
_entity.id
_entity.type
_entity.pdbx_description
1 polymer ?
#
loop_
_entity_poly.entity_id
_entity_poly.type
_entity_poly.pdbx_seq_one_letter_code
_entity_poly.pdbx_strand_id
1 'polypeptide(L)'
;MEDGVNPSFIELWESIAMEAERRYGLFWGRIDRFDEDCRFPVYVAAKLYHAIIDSVRENNYNCLQLRNYVPEVKMMGLVLEARKKFKKR
;
A
#
# COMPACT_ATOMS: atom_id res chain seq x y z
N MET A 1 -8.84 30.10 -8.51
CA MET A 1 -8.50 28.98 -7.61
C MET A 1 -7.56 28.11 -8.43
N GLU A 2 -6.41 27.71 -7.90
CA GLU A 2 -5.62 26.68 -8.58
C GLU A 2 -6.41 25.37 -8.47
N ASP A 3 -7.00 24.95 -9.58
CA ASP A 3 -7.67 23.66 -9.69
C ASP A 3 -6.59 22.57 -9.75
N GLY A 4 -6.42 21.80 -8.68
CA GLY A 4 -5.51 20.65 -8.67
C GLY A 4 -4.82 20.37 -7.35
N VAL A 5 -3.73 19.59 -7.44
CA VAL A 5 -2.85 19.26 -6.32
C VAL A 5 -2.17 20.54 -5.82
N ASN A 6 -2.43 20.90 -4.58
CA ASN A 6 -1.83 22.03 -3.89
C ASN A 6 -1.43 21.61 -2.45
N PRO A 7 -0.71 22.46 -1.68
CA PRO A 7 -0.26 22.09 -0.34
C PRO A 7 -1.38 21.62 0.60
N SER A 8 -2.55 22.26 0.58
CA SER A 8 -3.69 21.87 1.42
C SER A 8 -4.29 20.53 1.01
N PHE A 9 -4.32 20.22 -0.29
CA PHE A 9 -4.71 18.90 -0.78
C PHE A 9 -3.72 17.82 -0.33
N ILE A 10 -2.42 18.08 -0.44
CA ILE A 10 -1.38 17.14 -0.01
C ILE A 10 -1.48 16.87 1.49
N GLU A 11 -1.69 17.91 2.30
CA GLU A 11 -1.89 17.78 3.75
C GLU A 11 -3.10 16.90 4.09
N LEU A 12 -4.25 17.14 3.44
CA LEU A 12 -5.43 16.31 3.60
C LEU A 12 -5.17 14.86 3.17
N TRP A 13 -4.55 14.66 2.01
CA TRP A 13 -4.23 13.35 1.47
C TRP A 13 -3.32 12.56 2.43
N GLU A 14 -2.25 13.18 2.94
CA GLU A 14 -1.33 12.55 3.88
C GLU A 14 -1.97 12.25 5.23
N SER A 15 -2.93 13.05 5.69
CA SER A 15 -3.70 12.74 6.91
C SER A 15 -4.47 11.42 6.77
N ILE A 16 -5.03 11.14 5.59
CA ILE A 16 -5.76 9.90 5.28
C ILE A 16 -4.77 8.76 5.05
N ALA A 17 -3.66 9.01 4.34
CA ALA A 17 -2.62 8.03 4.11
C ALA A 17 -2.02 7.52 5.44
N MET A 18 -1.75 8.42 6.38
CA MET A 18 -1.24 8.09 7.71
C MET A 18 -2.20 7.18 8.49
N GLU A 19 -3.50 7.44 8.43
CA GLU A 19 -4.50 6.56 9.06
C GLU A 19 -4.56 5.18 8.36
N ALA A 20 -4.41 5.14 7.04
CA ALA A 20 -4.32 3.88 6.30
C ALA A 20 -3.06 3.09 6.69
N GLU A 21 -1.88 3.72 6.73
CA GLU A 21 -0.61 3.12 7.16
C GLU A 21 -0.68 2.59 8.59
N ARG A 22 -1.31 3.32 9.51
CA ARG A 22 -1.57 2.85 10.88
C ARG A 22 -2.38 1.57 10.90
N ARG A 23 -3.45 1.48 10.08
CA ARG A 23 -4.28 0.27 9.95
C ARG A 23 -3.52 -0.90 9.34
N TYR A 24 -2.70 -0.65 8.31
CA TYR A 24 -1.79 -1.66 7.77
C TYR A 24 -0.81 -2.17 8.83
N GLY A 25 -0.25 -1.27 9.64
CA GLY A 25 0.58 -1.61 10.80
C GLY A 25 -0.10 -2.61 11.75
N LEU A 26 -1.36 -2.34 12.10
CA LEU A 26 -2.16 -3.26 12.92
C LEU A 26 -2.42 -4.61 12.22
N PHE A 27 -2.66 -4.60 10.91
CA PHE A 27 -2.88 -5.81 10.11
C PHE A 27 -1.63 -6.70 10.07
N TRP A 28 -0.43 -6.13 9.85
CA TRP A 28 0.81 -6.92 9.76
C TRP A 28 1.08 -7.75 11.02
N GLY A 29 0.75 -7.22 12.20
CA GLY A 29 0.89 -7.89 13.49
C GLY A 29 -0.22 -8.90 13.81
N ARG A 30 -1.21 -9.06 12.93
CA ARG A 30 -2.38 -9.94 13.13
C ARG A 30 -2.61 -10.93 11.98
N ILE A 31 -1.68 -10.99 11.02
CA ILE A 31 -1.81 -11.87 9.84
C ILE A 31 -1.88 -13.36 10.21
N ASP A 32 -1.33 -13.73 11.36
CA ASP A 32 -1.39 -15.07 11.94
C ASP A 32 -2.80 -15.47 12.41
N ARG A 33 -3.72 -14.51 12.61
CA ARG A 33 -5.11 -14.77 12.99
C ARG A 33 -6.01 -15.25 11.85
N PHE A 34 -5.55 -15.14 10.61
CA PHE A 34 -6.25 -15.71 9.45
C PHE A 34 -5.93 -17.20 9.32
N ASP A 35 -6.84 -17.94 8.69
CA ASP A 35 -6.62 -19.34 8.28
C ASP A 35 -5.34 -19.44 7.43
N GLU A 36 -4.58 -20.52 7.64
CA GLU A 36 -3.21 -20.64 7.14
C GLU A 36 -3.10 -20.48 5.62
N ASP A 37 -4.03 -21.09 4.88
CA ASP A 37 -4.15 -21.03 3.43
C ASP A 37 -4.50 -19.60 2.93
N CYS A 38 -5.17 -18.81 3.76
CA CYS A 38 -5.56 -17.43 3.46
C CYS A 38 -4.45 -16.41 3.75
N ARG A 39 -3.49 -16.72 4.65
CA ARG A 39 -2.49 -15.73 5.10
C ARG A 39 -1.65 -15.16 3.96
N PHE A 40 -1.16 -16.02 3.07
CA PHE A 40 -0.33 -15.58 1.94
C PHE A 40 -1.07 -14.65 0.97
N PRO A 41 -2.23 -15.03 0.38
CA PRO A 41 -2.93 -14.18 -0.57
C PRO A 41 -3.40 -12.85 0.05
N VAL A 42 -3.89 -12.87 1.30
CA VAL A 42 -4.34 -11.66 1.99
C VAL A 42 -3.16 -10.73 2.30
N TYR A 43 -2.02 -11.27 2.74
CA TYR A 43 -0.81 -10.47 2.99
C TYR A 43 -0.28 -9.81 1.72
N VAL A 44 -0.24 -10.55 0.60
CA VAL A 44 0.18 -10.00 -0.70
C VAL A 44 -0.77 -8.90 -1.14
N ALA A 45 -2.08 -9.12 -1.09
CA ALA A 45 -3.07 -8.11 -1.46
C ALA A 45 -2.89 -6.83 -0.65
N ALA A 46 -2.75 -6.94 0.67
CA ALA A 46 -2.49 -5.80 1.55
C ALA A 46 -1.19 -5.07 1.19
N LYS A 47 -0.10 -5.80 0.88
CA LYS A 47 1.19 -5.20 0.49
C LYS A 47 1.09 -4.40 -0.81
N LEU A 48 0.36 -4.92 -1.79
CA LEU A 48 0.16 -4.23 -3.08
C LEU A 48 -0.67 -2.96 -2.91
N TYR A 49 -1.79 -3.02 -2.17
CA TYR A 49 -2.61 -1.83 -1.93
C TYR A 49 -1.89 -0.78 -1.07
N HIS A 50 -1.11 -1.20 -0.07
CA HIS A 50 -0.27 -0.29 0.71
C HIS A 50 0.75 0.42 -0.19
N ALA A 51 1.38 -0.29 -1.14
CA ALA A 51 2.38 0.29 -2.03
C ALA A 51 1.84 1.32 -3.04
N ILE A 52 0.51 1.40 -3.24
CA ILE A 52 -0.11 2.46 -4.06
C ILE A 52 0.06 3.83 -3.39
N ILE A 53 0.09 3.89 -2.06
CA ILE A 53 0.34 5.14 -1.31
C ILE A 53 1.68 5.74 -1.75
N ASP A 54 2.74 4.93 -1.79
CA ASP A 54 4.04 5.36 -2.31
C ASP A 54 3.97 5.79 -3.76
N SER A 55 3.26 5.05 -4.62
CA SER A 55 3.12 5.43 -6.03
C SER A 55 2.45 6.79 -6.23
N VAL A 56 1.50 7.15 -5.36
CA VAL A 56 0.88 8.49 -5.38
C VAL A 56 1.89 9.56 -4.96
N ARG A 57 2.69 9.31 -3.91
CA ARG A 57 3.77 10.22 -3.47
C ARG A 57 4.84 10.41 -4.55
N GLU A 58 5.29 9.31 -5.16
CA GLU A 58 6.27 9.27 -6.25
C GLU A 58 5.79 10.04 -7.49
N ASN A 59 4.47 10.03 -7.75
CA ASN A 59 3.83 10.77 -8.84
C ASN A 59 3.33 12.16 -8.44
N ASN A 60 3.97 12.79 -7.44
CA ASN A 60 3.67 14.15 -6.97
C ASN A 60 2.18 14.35 -6.61
N TYR A 61 1.58 13.35 -5.98
CA TYR A 61 0.17 13.32 -5.56
C TYR A 61 -0.84 13.45 -6.71
N ASN A 62 -0.42 13.31 -7.97
CA ASN A 62 -1.34 13.34 -9.10
C ASN A 62 -2.20 12.06 -9.12
N CYS A 63 -3.31 12.13 -8.39
CA CYS A 63 -4.32 11.07 -8.30
C CYS A 63 -5.71 11.53 -8.77
N LEU A 64 -5.85 12.80 -9.18
CA LEU A 64 -7.07 13.35 -9.75
C LEU A 64 -7.12 13.20 -11.28
N GLN A 65 -5.95 13.18 -11.95
CA GLN A 65 -5.85 13.05 -13.41
C GLN A 65 -5.23 11.73 -13.85
N LEU A 66 -4.45 11.08 -12.96
CA LEU A 66 -3.75 9.84 -13.25
C LEU A 66 -4.14 8.75 -12.25
N ARG A 67 -4.41 7.54 -12.77
CA ARG A 67 -4.53 6.35 -11.93
C ARG A 67 -3.14 5.83 -11.57
N ASN A 68 -2.80 5.90 -10.29
CA ASN A 68 -1.55 5.36 -9.76
C ASN A 68 -1.63 3.83 -9.61
N TYR A 69 -0.55 3.14 -9.92
CA TYR A 69 -0.43 1.68 -9.83
C TYR A 69 0.97 1.29 -9.34
N VAL A 70 1.08 0.12 -8.73
CA VAL A 70 2.37 -0.47 -8.36
C VAL A 70 3.05 -0.99 -9.63
N PRO A 71 4.28 -0.54 -9.97
CA PRO A 71 5.01 -1.07 -11.11
C PRO A 71 5.23 -2.59 -10.99
N GLU A 72 5.20 -3.30 -12.12
CA GLU A 72 5.28 -4.77 -12.15
C GLU A 72 6.51 -5.32 -11.43
N VAL A 73 7.66 -4.66 -11.56
CA VAL A 73 8.91 -5.02 -10.85
C VAL A 73 8.74 -4.91 -9.32
N LYS A 74 8.11 -3.83 -8.83
CA LYS A 74 7.83 -3.63 -7.39
C LYS A 74 6.81 -4.67 -6.90
N MET A 75 5.78 -4.96 -7.69
CA MET A 75 4.80 -6.02 -7.40
C MET A 75 5.49 -7.38 -7.25
N MET A 76 6.36 -7.77 -8.18
CA MET A 76 7.09 -9.03 -8.13
C MET A 76 7.98 -9.11 -6.88
N GLY A 77 8.69 -8.01 -6.55
CA GLY A 77 9.48 -7.91 -5.33
C GLY A 77 8.64 -8.19 -4.07
N LEU A 78 7.49 -7.52 -3.93
CA LEU A 78 6.58 -7.70 -2.80
C LEU A 78 6.06 -9.15 -2.68
N VAL A 79 5.73 -9.79 -3.81
CA VAL A 79 5.30 -11.20 -3.85
C VAL A 79 6.42 -12.14 -3.41
N LEU A 80 7.65 -11.92 -3.88
CA LEU A 80 8.81 -12.74 -3.50
C LEU A 80 9.15 -12.59 -2.02
N GLU A 81 9.08 -11.38 -1.47
CA GLU A 81 9.25 -11.12 -0.03
C GLU A 81 8.19 -11.85 0.81
N ALA A 82 6.92 -11.76 0.40
CA ALA A 82 5.83 -12.48 1.05
C ALA A 82 6.07 -14.00 1.02
N ARG A 83 6.47 -14.55 -0.14
CA ARG A 83 6.78 -15.99 -0.25
C ARG A 83 7.91 -16.40 0.70
N LYS A 84 8.98 -15.61 0.81
CA LYS A 84 10.07 -15.87 1.76
C LYS A 84 9.59 -15.85 3.23
N LYS A 85 8.70 -14.93 3.59
CA LYS A 85 8.10 -14.83 4.93
C LYS A 85 7.30 -16.09 5.29
N PHE A 86 6.48 -16.59 4.37
CA PHE A 86 5.58 -17.73 4.64
C PHE A 86 6.22 -19.10 4.38
N LYS A 87 7.32 -19.20 3.62
CA LYS A 87 8.12 -20.43 3.49
C LYS A 87 9.00 -20.74 4.71
N LYS A 88 9.26 -19.76 5.58
CA LYS A 88 10.13 -19.88 6.76
C LYS A 88 9.39 -20.42 8.01
N ARG A 89 8.27 -21.11 7.84
CA ARG A 89 7.52 -21.75 8.92
C ARG A 89 7.53 -23.25 8.73
#